data_AF-A0A7C4U7B6-F1
#
_entry.id   AF-A0A7C4U7B6-F1
#
_cell.length_a   1.000
_cell.length_b   1.000
_cell.length_c   1.000
_cell.angle_alpha   90.00
_cell.angle_beta   90.00
_cell.angle_gamma   90.00
#
_symmetry.space_group_name_H-M   'P 1'
#
loop_
_entity.id
_entity.type
_entity.pdbx_description
1 polymer ?
#
loop_
_entity_poly.entity_id
_entity_poly.type
_entity_poly.pdbx_seq_one_letter_code
_entity_poly.pdbx_strand_id
1 'polypeptide(L)'
;MKKLCLFILSGLMVITSFAQDTTSNKSGKGDRKEARRQKVASLIKQAEEGVLVYRKQSIFGFQFRTNGYGAFYELGRMKTNRKTNIYRIDITEIKHQKEEK
;
A
#
# COMPACT_ATOMS: atom_id res chain seq x y z
N MET A 1 40.74 -27.45 17.70
CA MET A 1 39.57 -27.92 18.47
C MET A 1 39.02 -26.87 19.44
N LYS A 2 39.74 -26.47 20.51
CA LYS A 2 39.23 -25.56 21.55
C LYS A 2 38.70 -24.20 21.04
N LYS A 3 39.39 -23.59 20.06
CA LYS A 3 38.97 -22.33 19.41
C LYS A 3 37.68 -22.48 18.59
N LEU A 4 37.50 -23.65 17.96
CA LEU A 4 36.32 -23.95 17.15
C LEU A 4 35.07 -24.12 18.03
N CYS A 5 35.21 -24.82 19.17
CA CYS A 5 34.14 -24.97 20.14
C CYS A 5 33.66 -23.62 20.71
N LEU A 6 34.58 -22.68 20.91
CA LEU A 6 34.28 -21.36 21.43
C LEU A 6 33.48 -20.50 20.43
N PHE A 7 33.80 -20.63 19.13
CA PHE A 7 33.03 -19.99 18.05
C PHE A 7 31.62 -20.58 17.89
N ILE A 8 31.48 -21.90 18.06
CA ILE A 8 30.16 -22.55 17.99
C ILE A 8 29.30 -22.15 19.20
N LEU A 9 29.89 -22.07 20.39
CA LEU A 9 29.19 -21.68 21.61
C LEU A 9 28.75 -20.21 21.59
N SER A 10 29.58 -19.31 21.06
CA SER A 10 29.21 -17.90 20.89
C SER A 10 28.10 -17.72 19.85
N GLY A 11 28.14 -18.47 18.74
CA GLY A 11 27.07 -18.50 17.75
C GLY A 11 25.72 -18.94 18.33
N LEU A 12 25.71 -19.95 19.20
CA LEU A 12 24.50 -20.44 19.87
C LEU A 12 23.88 -19.39 20.83
N MET A 13 24.69 -18.61 21.55
CA MET A 13 24.19 -17.55 22.43
C MET A 13 23.56 -16.38 21.67
N VAL A 14 24.03 -16.08 20.46
CA VAL A 14 23.43 -15.03 19.61
C VAL A 14 22.03 -15.46 19.16
N ILE A 15 21.82 -16.73 18.81
CA ILE A 15 20.52 -17.24 18.36
C ILE A 15 19.47 -17.20 19.48
N THR A 16 19.85 -17.48 20.73
CA THR A 16 18.91 -17.44 21.87
C THR A 16 18.55 -16.01 22.30
N SER A 17 19.41 -15.02 22.02
CA SER A 17 19.16 -13.61 22.34
C SER A 17 18.04 -12.99 21.49
N PHE A 18 17.80 -13.50 20.27
CA PHE A 18 16.68 -13.06 19.43
C PHE A 18 15.32 -13.69 19.80
N ALA A 19 15.27 -14.60 20.77
CA ALA A 19 14.04 -15.32 21.15
C ALA A 19 13.27 -14.69 22.34
N GLN A 20 13.76 -13.61 22.95
CA GLN A 20 13.26 -13.12 24.25
C GLN A 20 12.03 -12.19 24.21
N ASP A 21 11.34 -11.98 23.09
CA ASP A 21 10.23 -11.01 23.04
C ASP A 21 8.87 -11.60 22.63
N THR A 22 8.42 -12.62 23.37
CA THR A 22 7.07 -13.21 23.19
C THR A 22 6.05 -12.81 24.26
N THR A 23 6.47 -12.09 25.29
CA THR A 23 5.61 -11.78 26.46
C THR A 23 5.10 -10.34 26.50
N SER A 24 5.71 -9.37 25.80
CA SER A 24 5.28 -7.95 25.86
C SER A 24 4.10 -7.59 24.92
N ASN A 25 3.69 -8.50 24.02
CA ASN A 25 2.84 -8.14 22.87
C ASN A 25 1.50 -8.92 22.80
N LYS A 26 1.05 -9.54 23.90
CA LYS A 26 -0.21 -10.32 23.93
C LYS A 26 -1.47 -9.45 24.07
N SER A 27 -1.39 -8.26 24.66
CA SER A 27 -2.55 -7.37 24.84
C SER A 27 -2.97 -6.64 23.56
N GLY A 28 -2.05 -6.35 22.63
CA GLY A 28 -2.36 -5.58 21.42
C GLY A 28 -2.75 -6.38 20.17
N LYS A 29 -2.51 -7.70 20.15
CA LYS A 29 -2.79 -8.56 18.97
C LYS A 29 -4.26 -8.93 18.84
N GLY A 30 -4.97 -9.11 19.96
CA GLY A 30 -6.41 -9.39 19.99
C GLY A 30 -7.21 -8.21 19.45
N ASP A 31 -7.00 -7.03 20.02
CA ASP A 31 -7.70 -5.79 19.66
C ASP A 31 -7.52 -5.42 18.19
N ARG A 32 -6.31 -5.56 17.63
CA ARG A 32 -6.06 -5.30 16.21
C ARG A 32 -6.78 -6.28 15.29
N LYS A 33 -6.95 -7.54 15.72
CA LYS A 33 -7.66 -8.56 14.95
C LYS A 33 -9.17 -8.30 14.98
N GLU A 34 -9.70 -7.91 16.12
CA GLU A 34 -11.12 -7.55 16.28
C GLU A 34 -11.48 -6.26 15.53
N ALA A 35 -10.66 -5.22 15.63
CA ALA A 35 -10.85 -3.99 14.86
C ALA A 35 -10.83 -4.24 13.34
N ARG A 36 -9.98 -5.15 12.86
CA ARG A 36 -9.99 -5.58 11.45
C ARG A 36 -11.28 -6.32 11.09
N ARG A 37 -11.76 -7.23 11.93
CA ARG A 37 -13.01 -7.96 11.71
C ARG A 37 -14.22 -7.03 11.66
N GLN A 38 -14.33 -6.09 12.60
CA GLN A 38 -15.39 -5.09 12.62
C GLN A 38 -15.37 -4.20 11.35
N LYS A 39 -14.18 -3.79 10.92
CA LYS A 39 -14.01 -3.03 9.67
C LYS A 39 -14.40 -3.81 8.42
N VAL A 40 -14.15 -5.11 8.39
CA VAL A 40 -14.57 -5.96 7.25
C VAL A 40 -16.07 -6.17 7.26
N ALA A 41 -16.67 -6.45 8.42
CA ALA A 41 -18.12 -6.61 8.56
C ALA A 41 -18.88 -5.34 8.14
N SER A 42 -18.39 -4.15 8.48
CA SER A 42 -19.02 -2.90 8.06
C SER A 42 -18.92 -2.66 6.55
N LEU A 43 -17.80 -3.03 5.91
CA LEU A 43 -17.63 -2.95 4.46
C LEU A 43 -18.55 -3.94 3.72
N ILE A 44 -18.72 -5.16 4.25
CA ILE A 44 -19.61 -6.18 3.67
C ILE A 44 -21.07 -5.70 3.73
N LYS A 45 -21.51 -5.21 4.90
CA LYS A 45 -22.87 -4.68 5.06
C LYS A 45 -23.16 -3.54 4.09
N GLN A 46 -22.21 -2.62 3.90
CA GLN A 46 -22.35 -1.52 2.93
C GLN A 46 -22.43 -2.01 1.47
N ALA A 47 -21.74 -3.11 1.14
CA ALA A 47 -21.83 -3.72 -0.18
C ALA A 47 -23.17 -4.43 -0.41
N GLU A 48 -23.71 -5.11 0.61
CA GLU A 48 -25.04 -5.75 0.58
C GLU A 48 -26.17 -4.74 0.41
N GLU A 49 -26.02 -3.53 0.99
CA GLU A 49 -26.93 -2.39 0.80
C GLU A 49 -26.85 -1.77 -0.63
N GLY A 50 -26.11 -2.38 -1.55
CA GLY A 50 -26.02 -1.98 -2.95
C GLY A 50 -25.14 -0.75 -3.19
N VAL A 51 -24.35 -0.32 -2.21
CA VAL A 51 -23.42 0.79 -2.40
C VAL A 51 -22.11 0.26 -3.00
N LEU A 52 -21.81 0.69 -4.23
CA LEU A 52 -20.48 0.53 -4.85
C LEU A 52 -19.43 1.38 -4.10
N VAL A 53 -18.92 0.88 -2.97
CA VAL A 53 -17.90 1.54 -2.15
C VAL A 53 -16.50 1.20 -2.69
N TYR A 54 -16.10 1.80 -3.80
CA TYR A 54 -14.68 1.78 -4.20
C TYR A 54 -13.88 2.67 -3.25
N ARG A 55 -13.26 2.05 -2.23
CA ARG A 55 -12.45 2.79 -1.24
C ARG A 55 -11.28 3.52 -1.89
N LYS A 56 -10.70 2.91 -2.92
CA LYS A 56 -9.60 3.45 -3.74
C LYS A 56 -9.81 3.01 -5.19
N GLN A 57 -9.72 3.97 -6.10
CA GLN A 57 -9.69 3.73 -7.54
C GLN A 57 -8.35 4.26 -8.07
N SER A 58 -7.67 3.46 -8.87
CA SER A 58 -6.47 3.90 -9.59
C SER A 58 -6.71 3.69 -11.07
N ILE A 59 -6.57 4.77 -11.85
CA ILE A 59 -6.63 4.75 -13.31
C ILE A 59 -5.30 5.25 -13.81
N PHE A 60 -4.75 4.60 -14.82
CA PHE A 60 -3.57 5.09 -15.51
C PHE A 60 -3.74 4.85 -16.99
N GLY A 61 -3.07 5.65 -17.79
CA GLY A 61 -3.13 5.49 -19.24
C GLY A 61 -2.09 6.31 -19.96
N PHE A 62 -1.90 5.95 -21.22
CA PHE A 62 -1.06 6.68 -22.15
C PHE A 62 -1.96 7.44 -23.13
N GLN A 63 -1.57 8.66 -23.47
CA GLN A 63 -2.23 9.50 -24.46
C GLN A 63 -1.25 9.73 -25.60
N PHE A 64 -1.59 9.23 -26.78
CA PHE A 64 -0.82 9.47 -28.00
C PHE A 64 -1.59 10.48 -28.86
N ARG A 65 -0.95 11.59 -29.23
CA ARG A 65 -1.50 12.64 -30.10
C ARG A 65 -0.55 12.85 -31.28
N THR A 66 -1.04 13.46 -32.35
CA THR A 66 -0.20 13.72 -33.55
C THR A 66 0.98 14.65 -33.25
N ASN A 67 0.85 15.54 -32.27
CA ASN A 67 1.85 16.55 -31.90
C ASN A 67 2.55 16.28 -30.56
N GLY A 68 2.41 15.07 -30.01
CA GLY A 68 2.97 14.78 -28.70
C GLY A 68 2.45 13.50 -28.07
N TYR A 69 2.98 13.19 -26.90
CA TYR A 69 2.61 12.00 -26.14
C TYR A 69 2.56 12.34 -24.66
N GLY A 70 1.85 11.53 -23.90
CA GLY A 70 1.77 11.71 -22.47
C GLY A 70 1.29 10.48 -21.74
N ALA A 71 1.41 10.53 -20.43
CA ALA A 71 0.88 9.55 -19.51
C ALA A 71 0.11 10.27 -18.42
N PHE A 72 -0.89 9.60 -17.88
CA PHE A 72 -1.62 10.09 -16.72
C PHE A 72 -1.75 9.00 -15.67
N TYR A 73 -1.72 9.44 -14.41
CA TYR A 73 -2.04 8.64 -13.26
C TYR A 73 -3.10 9.36 -12.43
N GLU A 74 -4.21 8.68 -12.18
CA GLU A 74 -5.34 9.19 -11.43
C GLU A 74 -5.62 8.28 -10.24
N LEU A 75 -5.69 8.88 -9.05
CA LEU A 75 -6.01 8.24 -7.79
C LEU A 75 -7.29 8.83 -7.21
N GLY A 76 -8.37 8.06 -7.27
CA GLY A 76 -9.63 8.34 -6.59
C GLY A 76 -9.62 7.81 -5.15
N ARG A 77 -9.84 8.68 -4.18
CA ARG A 77 -10.08 8.32 -2.77
C ARG A 77 -11.47 8.77 -2.34
N MET A 78 -12.33 7.79 -2.07
CA MET A 78 -13.69 8.05 -1.61
C MET A 78 -13.68 8.63 -0.18
N LYS A 79 -14.39 9.73 0.05
CA LYS A 79 -14.60 10.36 1.37
C LYS A 79 -15.94 9.97 1.98
N THR A 80 -16.95 9.78 1.14
CA THR A 80 -18.30 9.34 1.51
C THR A 80 -18.90 8.58 0.31
N ASN A 81 -19.93 7.75 0.50
CA ASN A 81 -20.57 6.96 -0.56
C ASN A 81 -20.96 7.77 -1.82
N ARG A 82 -21.13 9.10 -1.71
CA ARG A 82 -21.49 10.01 -2.82
C ARG A 82 -20.40 11.02 -3.19
N LYS A 83 -19.26 11.05 -2.49
CA LYS A 83 -18.19 12.05 -2.69
C LYS A 83 -16.82 11.39 -2.73
N THR A 84 -16.11 11.61 -3.83
CA THR A 84 -14.75 11.08 -4.06
C THR A 84 -13.81 12.24 -4.40
N ASN A 85 -12.66 12.28 -3.74
CA ASN A 85 -11.58 13.17 -4.11
C ASN A 85 -10.71 12.47 -5.15
N ILE A 86 -10.44 13.14 -6.26
CA ILE A 86 -9.63 12.62 -7.35
C ILE A 86 -8.34 13.43 -7.42
N TYR A 87 -7.21 12.75 -7.39
CA TYR A 87 -5.89 13.34 -7.57
C TYR A 87 -5.33 12.82 -8.89
N ARG A 88 -5.02 13.73 -9.81
CA ARG A 88 -4.52 13.36 -11.14
C ARG A 88 -3.20 14.07 -11.42
N ILE A 89 -2.24 13.31 -11.90
CA ILE A 89 -0.95 13.81 -12.37
C ILE A 89 -0.84 13.45 -13.84
N ASP A 90 -0.66 14.48 -14.67
CA ASP A 90 -0.51 14.36 -16.11
C ASP A 90 0.92 14.78 -16.50
N ILE A 91 1.62 13.90 -17.22
CA ILE A 91 2.91 14.19 -17.84
C ILE A 91 2.68 14.16 -19.34
N THR A 92 2.78 15.32 -20.00
CA THR A 92 2.55 15.45 -21.43
C THR A 92 3.68 16.24 -22.07
N GLU A 93 4.26 15.68 -23.12
CA GLU A 93 5.15 16.38 -24.03
C GLU A 93 4.32 16.86 -25.23
N ILE A 94 4.40 18.16 -25.53
CA ILE A 94 3.78 18.75 -26.72
C ILE A 94 4.92 19.37 -27.50
N LYS A 95 5.18 18.85 -28.71
CA LYS A 95 6.18 19.41 -29.61
C LYS A 95 5.57 20.59 -30.37
N HIS A 96 6.24 21.74 -30.34
CA HIS A 96 5.83 22.88 -31.13
C HIS A 96 6.53 22.86 -32.49
N GLN A 97 5.81 23.15 -33.59
CA GLN A 97 6.37 23.18 -34.96
C GLN A 97 7.55 24.18 -35.17
N LYS A 98 7.86 25.00 -34.16
CA LYS A 98 8.93 26.00 -34.21
C LYS A 98 10.16 25.61 -33.37
N GLU A 99 10.13 24.45 -32.70
CA GLU A 99 11.26 23.92 -31.93
C GLU A 99 12.33 23.28 -32.82
N GLU A 100 11.98 22.87 -34.05
CA GLU A 100 12.93 22.50 -35.11
C GLU A 100 13.24 23.71 -36.00
N LYS A 101 13.87 24.75 -35.43
CA LYS A 101 14.48 25.83 -36.21
C LYS A 101 15.96 25.96 -35.92
#